data_AF-A0A6G6K5H8-F1
#
_entry.id   AF-A0A6G6K5H8-F1
#
_cell.length_a   1.000
_cell.length_b   1.000
_cell.length_c   1.000
_cell.angle_alpha   90.00
_cell.angle_beta   90.00
_cell.angle_gamma   90.00
#
_symmetry.space_group_name_H-M   'P 1'
#
loop_
_entity.id
_entity.type
_entity.pdbx_description
1 polymer ?
#
loop_
_entity_poly.entity_id
_entity_poly.type
_entity_poly.pdbx_seq_one_letter_code
_entity_poly.pdbx_strand_id
1 'polypeptide(L)'
;MSTENDSVIRITKDDANSRHVDDLLKRQMSLRGETGIARDRGKSIFLQSWVVLMVVGCVSAIIAWAILEPWFDDHLELKGTVESVEVRSDVAKYRFGMRTIDTEVPTIARLVVNGQTIWLPDGVREVRNNKAVGWLDPSTIRAGQKVIAFIDESYAMSGGESAIAILVEPLPDDAVLGPPKTIAQLQSQNSAANLLFFPIIAACIGLGIGAVDGIVCRLPRRALLCGLVGLVVGFVGGFVSGIVANIAYGPISMFASEKMASGGVNAGVGFGLQMMGRMLAWGLAGMTMGVGQGLALRSTRLVTYGFVGGVVGGLLGGMFFDPISTMLLGHDHVGGDVSRLVAIAIIGACTGGMIGVVELLARDAWLRMIHGPLKGKEFLLYKDVMNVGSSPKSDLYLFNDPRVAPQHALIRTVGEGYEIEARQGTQPVIINGSSQQRARLRHGDEITIGGTVFTFQMRKS
;
A
#
# COMPACT_ATOMS: atom_id res chain seq x y z
N MET A 1 17.87 -61.24 -36.99
CA MET A 1 18.03 -59.78 -37.15
C MET A 1 16.64 -59.16 -37.14
N SER A 2 16.17 -58.72 -35.97
CA SER A 2 14.94 -57.94 -35.83
C SER A 2 15.32 -56.47 -35.93
N THR A 3 14.89 -55.83 -37.01
CA THR A 3 15.11 -54.41 -37.31
C THR A 3 14.35 -53.55 -36.30
N GLU A 4 15.07 -52.86 -35.41
CA GLU A 4 14.54 -51.77 -34.60
C GLU A 4 13.99 -50.69 -35.53
N ASN A 5 12.70 -50.43 -35.41
CA ASN A 5 12.00 -49.42 -36.18
C ASN A 5 12.25 -48.08 -35.51
N ASP A 6 13.27 -47.35 -35.99
CA ASP A 6 13.63 -46.00 -35.53
C ASP A 6 12.63 -44.96 -36.09
N SER A 7 11.35 -45.14 -35.74
CA SER A 7 10.30 -44.22 -36.15
C SER A 7 10.43 -42.93 -35.35
N VAL A 8 10.81 -41.85 -36.04
CA VAL A 8 10.87 -40.48 -35.51
C VAL A 8 9.59 -40.17 -34.72
N ILE A 9 9.71 -40.02 -33.40
CA ILE A 9 8.59 -39.70 -32.51
C ILE A 9 8.11 -38.28 -32.85
N ARG A 10 7.01 -38.18 -33.61
CA ARG A 10 6.32 -36.92 -33.89
C ARG A 10 5.24 -36.69 -32.83
N ILE A 11 5.55 -35.83 -31.86
CA ILE A 11 4.57 -35.39 -30.86
C ILE A 11 3.59 -34.43 -31.54
N THR A 12 2.32 -34.82 -31.64
CA THR A 12 1.28 -33.96 -32.18
C THR A 12 0.78 -32.96 -31.14
N LYS A 13 0.08 -31.91 -31.57
CA LYS A 13 -0.51 -30.91 -30.66
C LYS A 13 -1.57 -31.53 -29.74
N ASP A 14 -2.23 -32.59 -30.18
CA ASP A 14 -3.22 -33.32 -29.38
C ASP A 14 -2.54 -34.25 -28.37
N ASP A 15 -1.40 -34.86 -28.72
CA ASP A 15 -0.59 -35.65 -27.78
C ASP A 15 -0.04 -34.77 -26.65
N ALA A 16 0.46 -33.58 -26.99
CA ALA A 16 1.00 -32.61 -26.05
C ALA A 16 -0.05 -32.03 -25.08
N ASN A 17 -1.32 -31.96 -25.50
CA ASN A 17 -2.45 -31.49 -24.66
C ASN A 17 -3.32 -32.64 -24.14
N SER A 18 -2.83 -33.88 -24.24
CA SER A 18 -3.57 -35.04 -23.76
C SER A 18 -3.72 -35.01 -22.24
N ARG A 19 -4.81 -35.58 -21.72
CA ARG A 19 -5.02 -35.74 -20.27
C ARG A 19 -3.86 -36.44 -19.57
N HIS A 20 -3.18 -37.34 -20.29
CA HIS A 20 -2.01 -38.06 -19.79
C HIS A 20 -0.81 -37.13 -19.56
N VAL A 21 -0.52 -36.22 -20.50
CA VAL A 21 0.55 -35.22 -20.36
C VAL A 21 0.22 -34.22 -19.26
N ASP A 22 -1.04 -33.77 -19.16
CA ASP A 22 -1.49 -32.92 -18.05
C ASP A 22 -1.32 -33.58 -16.68
N ASP A 23 -1.65 -34.87 -16.57
CA ASP A 23 -1.44 -35.63 -15.35
C ASP A 23 0.06 -35.80 -15.04
N LEU A 24 0.90 -36.07 -16.05
CA LEU A 24 2.36 -36.14 -15.89
C LEU A 24 2.97 -34.79 -15.47
N LEU A 25 2.55 -33.68 -16.07
CA LEU A 25 2.99 -32.33 -15.71
C LEU A 25 2.55 -31.97 -14.30
N LYS A 26 1.32 -32.30 -13.90
CA LYS A 26 0.86 -32.10 -12.51
C LYS A 26 1.57 -33.02 -11.53
N ARG A 27 1.92 -34.25 -11.93
CA ARG A 27 2.79 -35.14 -11.17
C ARG A 27 4.17 -34.52 -11.00
N GLN A 28 4.73 -33.92 -12.04
CA GLN A 28 6.01 -33.21 -11.99
C GLN A 28 5.94 -31.94 -11.11
N MET A 29 4.82 -31.21 -11.15
CA MET A 29 4.56 -30.06 -10.29
C MET A 29 4.38 -30.47 -8.82
N SER A 30 3.65 -31.53 -8.53
CA SER A 30 3.52 -32.07 -7.17
C SER A 30 4.82 -32.70 -6.67
N LEU A 31 5.65 -33.21 -7.57
CA LEU A 31 7.04 -33.65 -7.35
C LEU A 31 8.02 -32.51 -7.07
N ARG A 32 7.76 -31.29 -7.57
CA ARG A 32 8.51 -30.09 -7.16
C ARG A 32 8.05 -29.55 -5.80
N GLY A 33 6.81 -29.84 -5.40
CA GLY A 33 6.15 -29.11 -4.33
C GLY A 33 5.84 -27.68 -4.82
N GLU A 34 4.71 -27.10 -4.42
CA GLU A 34 4.64 -25.64 -4.54
C GLU A 34 5.78 -25.11 -3.67
N THR A 35 6.72 -24.39 -4.29
CA THR A 35 7.77 -23.67 -3.60
C THR A 35 7.12 -22.51 -2.84
N GLY A 36 6.36 -22.84 -1.80
CA GLY A 36 6.20 -21.99 -0.64
C GLY A 36 7.57 -21.94 0.02
N ILE A 37 8.03 -20.72 0.26
CA ILE A 37 9.35 -20.33 0.73
C ILE A 37 9.92 -21.35 1.72
N ALA A 38 10.73 -22.29 1.22
CA ALA A 38 11.64 -23.01 2.07
C ALA A 38 12.64 -21.97 2.56
N ARG A 39 12.71 -21.75 3.86
CA ARG A 39 13.67 -20.81 4.45
C ARG A 39 15.07 -21.27 4.06
N ASP A 40 15.68 -20.53 3.13
CA ASP A 40 17.04 -20.77 2.65
C ASP A 40 18.02 -20.63 3.82
N ARG A 41 18.51 -21.76 4.35
CA ARG A 41 19.63 -21.75 5.31
C ARG A 41 20.90 -21.33 4.56
N GLY A 42 21.45 -20.18 4.88
CA GLY A 42 22.81 -19.79 4.49
C GLY A 42 22.98 -18.50 3.67
N LYS A 43 21.89 -17.78 3.34
CA LYS A 43 21.99 -16.49 2.65
C LYS A 43 22.22 -15.33 3.63
N SER A 44 22.94 -14.31 3.15
CA SER A 44 23.18 -13.03 3.85
C SER A 44 21.88 -12.40 4.36
N ILE A 45 21.92 -11.67 5.48
CA ILE A 45 20.74 -11.03 6.11
C ILE A 45 19.89 -10.24 5.10
N PHE A 46 20.51 -9.64 4.09
CA PHE A 46 19.85 -8.87 3.04
C PHE A 46 18.91 -9.68 2.12
N LEU A 47 19.06 -11.01 2.09
CA LEU A 47 18.23 -11.91 1.29
C LEU A 47 17.15 -12.60 2.11
N GLN A 48 16.99 -12.23 3.40
CA GLN A 48 15.89 -12.73 4.21
C GLN A 48 14.58 -12.11 3.71
N SER A 49 13.52 -12.93 3.63
CA SER A 49 12.26 -12.53 3.02
C SER A 49 11.67 -11.26 3.62
N TRP A 50 11.85 -11.03 4.92
CA TRP A 50 11.36 -9.82 5.56
C TRP A 50 12.09 -8.54 5.12
N VAL A 51 13.39 -8.63 4.83
CA VAL A 51 14.16 -7.50 4.28
C VAL A 51 13.70 -7.22 2.85
N VAL A 52 13.52 -8.27 2.05
CA VAL A 52 13.05 -8.14 0.66
C VAL A 52 11.66 -7.51 0.62
N LEU A 53 10.73 -7.99 1.44
CA LEU A 53 9.38 -7.43 1.53
C LEU A 53 9.38 -5.98 2.01
N MET A 54 10.19 -5.64 3.01
CA MET A 54 10.36 -4.26 3.49
C MET A 54 10.86 -3.33 2.36
N VAL A 55 11.91 -3.75 1.64
CA VAL A 55 12.47 -2.97 0.52
C VAL A 55 11.46 -2.83 -0.61
N VAL A 56 10.76 -3.90 -0.99
CA VAL A 56 9.74 -3.86 -2.04
C VAL A 56 8.58 -2.95 -1.65
N GLY A 57 8.10 -3.03 -0.40
CA GLY A 57 7.07 -2.13 0.11
C GLY A 57 7.50 -0.67 0.04
N CYS A 58 8.74 -0.37 0.48
CA CYS A 58 9.32 0.97 0.40
C CYS A 58 9.42 1.48 -1.04
N VAL A 59 10.02 0.71 -1.95
CA VAL A 59 10.15 1.07 -3.37
C VAL A 59 8.78 1.28 -4.02
N SER A 60 7.81 0.43 -3.70
CA SER A 60 6.44 0.55 -4.23
C SER A 60 5.77 1.85 -3.77
N ALA A 61 6.01 2.26 -2.52
CA ALA A 61 5.52 3.54 -2.01
C ALA A 61 6.21 4.74 -2.69
N ILE A 62 7.52 4.66 -2.97
CA ILE A 62 8.26 5.69 -3.71
C ILE A 62 7.76 5.79 -5.16
N ILE A 63 7.40 4.66 -5.78
CA ILE A 63 6.78 4.67 -7.12
C ILE A 63 5.42 5.37 -7.06
N ALA A 64 4.59 5.07 -6.04
CA ALA A 64 3.32 5.76 -5.86
C ALA A 64 3.50 7.27 -5.69
N TRP A 65 4.50 7.68 -4.90
CA TRP A 65 4.90 9.07 -4.75
C TRP A 65 5.23 9.71 -6.09
N ALA A 66 6.10 9.10 -6.89
CA ALA A 66 6.51 9.63 -8.19
C ALA A 66 5.33 9.76 -9.18
N ILE A 67 4.31 8.92 -9.04
CA ILE A 67 3.06 9.01 -9.83
C ILE A 67 2.18 10.17 -9.35
N LEU A 68 2.09 10.39 -8.04
CA LEU A 68 1.19 11.34 -7.40
C LEU A 68 1.74 12.77 -7.32
N GLU A 69 3.02 12.91 -6.96
CA GLU A 69 3.68 14.20 -6.66
C GLU A 69 3.47 15.25 -7.76
N PRO A 70 3.58 14.93 -9.08
CA PRO A 70 3.37 15.93 -10.13
C PRO A 70 1.94 16.50 -10.20
N TRP A 71 0.99 15.91 -9.48
CA TRP A 71 -0.42 16.30 -9.45
C TRP A 71 -0.84 16.89 -8.11
N PHE A 72 0.07 17.00 -7.15
CA PHE A 72 -0.21 17.38 -5.78
C PHE A 72 0.50 18.69 -5.43
N ASP A 73 -0.26 19.77 -5.37
CA ASP A 73 0.23 21.08 -4.97
C ASP A 73 -0.23 21.35 -3.53
N ASP A 74 0.70 21.66 -2.61
CA ASP A 74 0.35 21.92 -1.19
C ASP A 74 -0.45 23.22 -1.02
N HIS A 75 -0.41 24.09 -2.03
CA HIS A 75 -1.27 25.26 -2.20
C HIS A 75 -1.81 25.28 -3.63
N LEU A 76 -2.94 25.95 -3.86
CA LEU A 76 -3.44 26.12 -5.22
C LEU A 76 -2.55 27.11 -5.97
N GLU A 77 -1.68 26.60 -6.84
CA GLU A 77 -0.73 27.40 -7.61
C GLU A 77 -1.38 27.99 -8.88
N LEU A 78 -1.82 29.24 -8.82
CA LEU A 78 -2.28 29.96 -10.01
C LEU A 78 -1.08 30.57 -10.75
N LYS A 79 -0.70 29.93 -11.86
CA LYS A 79 0.37 30.39 -12.75
C LYS A 79 -0.22 31.24 -13.86
N GLY A 80 0.30 32.44 -14.05
CA GLY A 80 -0.20 33.32 -15.09
C GLY A 80 0.59 34.62 -15.24
N THR A 81 0.14 35.43 -16.19
CA THR A 81 0.67 36.78 -16.40
C THR A 81 -0.26 37.77 -15.71
N VAL A 82 0.31 38.71 -14.98
CA VAL A 82 -0.44 39.77 -14.28
C VAL A 82 -1.03 40.72 -15.31
N GLU A 83 -2.36 40.79 -15.37
CA GLU A 83 -3.11 41.67 -16.28
C GLU A 83 -3.21 43.09 -15.69
N SER A 84 -3.47 43.19 -14.39
CA SER A 84 -3.52 44.47 -13.67
C SER A 84 -3.09 44.30 -12.20
N VAL A 85 -2.61 45.41 -11.63
CA VAL A 85 -2.21 45.54 -10.22
C VAL A 85 -2.85 46.79 -9.65
N GLU A 86 -3.63 46.64 -8.58
CA GLU A 86 -4.22 47.74 -7.83
C GLU A 86 -3.66 47.70 -6.40
N VAL A 87 -2.70 48.56 -6.08
CA VAL A 87 -2.16 48.69 -4.72
C VAL A 87 -3.10 49.59 -3.92
N ARG A 88 -3.96 48.96 -3.11
CA ARG A 88 -4.93 49.66 -2.27
C ARG A 88 -5.20 48.85 -1.01
N SER A 89 -5.28 49.55 0.13
CA SER A 89 -5.80 48.99 1.36
C SER A 89 -7.31 48.78 1.24
N ASP A 90 -7.73 47.51 1.14
CA ASP A 90 -9.15 47.12 1.08
C ASP A 90 -9.43 45.96 2.03
N VAL A 91 -10.70 45.61 2.21
CA VAL A 91 -11.14 44.50 3.06
C VAL A 91 -11.74 43.40 2.22
N ALA A 92 -11.06 42.25 2.17
CA ALA A 92 -11.61 41.04 1.56
C ALA A 92 -12.53 40.32 2.56
N LYS A 93 -13.78 40.05 2.16
CA LYS A 93 -14.76 39.27 2.95
C LYS A 93 -14.83 37.83 2.47
N TYR A 94 -14.53 36.87 3.32
CA TYR A 94 -14.57 35.45 2.96
C TYR A 94 -15.33 34.63 4.03
N ARG A 95 -15.77 33.43 3.63
CA ARG A 95 -16.45 32.48 4.53
C ARG A 95 -15.50 31.37 4.93
N PHE A 96 -15.39 31.11 6.23
CA PHE A 96 -14.60 30.01 6.77
C PHE A 96 -15.48 28.81 7.16
N GLY A 97 -15.52 27.77 6.31
CA GLY A 97 -16.27 26.54 6.58
C GLY A 97 -17.80 26.69 6.59
N MET A 98 -18.49 25.95 7.48
CA MET A 98 -19.96 26.00 7.63
C MET A 98 -20.48 27.12 8.55
N ARG A 99 -19.59 27.82 9.26
CA ARG A 99 -19.96 29.01 10.05
C ARG A 99 -19.68 30.24 9.21
N THR A 100 -20.71 31.04 8.95
CA THR A 100 -20.57 32.37 8.35
C THR A 100 -19.89 33.30 9.34
N ILE A 101 -18.59 33.18 9.50
CA ILE A 101 -17.77 34.26 10.05
C ILE A 101 -17.35 35.04 8.81
N ASP A 102 -18.03 36.15 8.54
CA ASP A 102 -17.57 37.13 7.56
C ASP A 102 -16.33 37.80 8.14
N THR A 103 -15.18 37.12 8.00
CA THR A 103 -13.92 37.66 8.49
C THR A 103 -13.43 38.67 7.45
N GLU A 104 -13.17 39.88 7.93
CA GLU A 104 -12.61 40.98 7.16
C GLU A 104 -11.08 40.85 7.18
N VAL A 105 -10.47 40.48 6.04
CA VAL A 105 -9.01 40.43 5.90
C VAL A 105 -8.54 41.76 5.32
N PRO A 106 -7.68 42.52 6.02
CA PRO A 106 -7.03 43.67 5.42
C PRO A 106 -6.11 43.19 4.29
N THR A 107 -6.27 43.81 3.13
CA THR A 107 -5.49 43.52 1.91
C THR A 107 -4.69 44.74 1.52
N ILE A 108 -3.51 44.52 0.96
CA ILE A 108 -2.57 45.57 0.55
C ILE A 108 -2.57 45.81 -0.96
N ALA A 109 -3.03 44.81 -1.73
CA ALA A 109 -3.16 44.92 -3.18
C ALA A 109 -4.13 43.89 -3.76
N ARG A 110 -4.53 44.14 -5.00
CA ARG A 110 -5.33 43.25 -5.83
C ARG A 110 -4.62 43.02 -7.17
N LEU A 111 -4.51 41.75 -7.56
CA LEU A 111 -3.95 41.31 -8.85
C LEU A 111 -5.07 40.71 -9.70
N VAL A 112 -4.99 40.88 -11.02
CA VAL A 112 -5.78 40.08 -11.97
C VAL A 112 -4.84 39.16 -12.74
N VAL A 113 -5.07 37.85 -12.66
CA VAL A 113 -4.27 36.83 -13.34
C VAL A 113 -5.21 35.82 -13.98
N ASN A 114 -5.04 35.56 -15.28
CA ASN A 114 -5.92 34.68 -16.07
C ASN A 114 -7.41 35.07 -15.95
N GLY A 115 -7.72 36.37 -15.93
CA GLY A 115 -9.06 36.90 -15.70
C GLY A 115 -9.64 36.68 -14.30
N GLN A 116 -8.84 36.21 -13.33
CA GLN A 116 -9.28 35.97 -11.96
C GLN A 116 -8.71 37.00 -10.99
N THR A 117 -9.54 37.48 -10.07
CA THR A 117 -9.11 38.44 -9.05
C THR A 117 -8.41 37.72 -7.89
N ILE A 118 -7.21 38.16 -7.56
CA ILE A 118 -6.43 37.68 -6.42
C ILE A 118 -6.18 38.84 -5.47
N TRP A 119 -6.59 38.68 -4.22
CA TRP A 119 -6.35 39.63 -3.14
C TRP A 119 -5.08 39.25 -2.39
N LEU A 120 -4.24 40.24 -2.12
CA LEU A 120 -3.02 40.09 -1.35
C LEU A 120 -3.26 40.62 0.06
N PRO A 121 -3.30 39.75 1.10
CA PRO A 121 -3.54 40.16 2.47
C PRO A 121 -2.31 40.91 3.05
N ASP A 122 -2.53 41.64 4.13
CA ASP A 122 -1.43 42.13 4.96
C ASP A 122 -0.65 40.92 5.51
N GLY A 123 0.63 40.85 5.17
CA GLY A 123 1.48 39.70 5.48
C GLY A 123 1.69 38.67 4.35
N VAL A 124 1.33 38.98 3.10
CA VAL A 124 1.77 38.16 1.96
C VAL A 124 3.30 38.08 1.88
N ARG A 125 3.87 36.89 1.65
CA ARG A 125 5.33 36.69 1.51
C ARG A 125 5.74 36.43 0.07
N GLU A 126 6.93 36.89 -0.28
CA GLU A 126 7.57 36.58 -1.55
C GLU A 126 8.29 35.23 -1.45
N VAL A 127 8.13 34.40 -2.48
CA VAL A 127 8.82 33.12 -2.64
C VAL A 127 9.88 33.24 -3.73
N ARG A 128 11.07 32.71 -3.47
CA ARG A 128 12.11 32.48 -4.47
C ARG A 128 12.73 31.12 -4.25
N ASN A 129 12.86 30.32 -5.31
CA ASN A 129 13.46 28.98 -5.24
C ASN A 129 12.81 28.10 -4.17
N ASN A 130 11.48 28.05 -4.11
CA ASN A 130 10.68 27.31 -3.10
C ASN A 130 10.95 27.71 -1.64
N LYS A 131 11.48 28.91 -1.40
CA LYS A 131 11.67 29.46 -0.05
C LYS A 131 10.97 30.80 0.09
N ALA A 132 10.21 30.95 1.17
CA ALA A 132 9.67 32.25 1.54
C ALA A 132 10.82 33.15 2.06
N VAL A 133 11.06 34.28 1.40
CA VAL A 133 12.27 35.09 1.62
C VAL A 133 11.99 36.32 2.49
N GLY A 134 10.76 36.84 2.46
CA GLY A 134 10.36 38.04 3.20
C GLY A 134 8.93 38.47 2.87
N TRP A 135 8.49 39.62 3.40
CA TRP A 135 7.22 40.23 3.02
C TRP A 135 7.29 40.73 1.58
N LEU A 136 6.23 40.47 0.81
CA LEU A 136 6.12 40.96 -0.56
C LEU A 136 5.77 42.45 -0.54
N ASP A 137 6.55 43.25 -1.28
CA ASP A 137 6.17 44.63 -1.59
C ASP A 137 5.33 44.62 -2.89
N PRO A 138 4.02 44.89 -2.85
CA PRO A 138 3.16 44.82 -4.03
C PRO A 138 3.54 45.83 -5.11
N SER A 139 4.24 46.91 -4.76
CA SER A 139 4.69 47.92 -5.73
C SER A 139 5.77 47.40 -6.68
N THR A 140 6.41 46.28 -6.33
CA THR A 140 7.40 45.61 -7.18
C THR A 140 6.78 44.82 -8.31
N ILE A 141 5.50 44.43 -8.18
CA ILE A 141 4.77 43.65 -9.18
C ILE A 141 4.23 44.56 -10.27
N ARG A 142 4.41 44.18 -11.53
CA ARG A 142 3.98 44.97 -12.70
C ARG A 142 3.00 44.19 -13.58
N ALA A 143 2.12 44.91 -14.26
CA ALA A 143 1.34 44.34 -15.34
C ALA A 143 2.28 43.80 -16.44
N GLY A 144 1.98 42.62 -16.97
CA GLY A 144 2.82 41.86 -17.90
C GLY A 144 3.84 40.93 -17.23
N GLN A 145 4.05 41.03 -15.91
CA GLN A 145 4.95 40.13 -15.19
C GLN A 145 4.34 38.74 -15.01
N LYS A 146 5.15 37.69 -15.13
CA LYS A 146 4.74 36.31 -14.84
C LYS A 146 4.86 36.05 -13.35
N VAL A 147 3.84 35.42 -12.76
CA VAL A 147 3.82 35.11 -11.33
C VAL A 147 3.20 33.73 -11.07
N ILE A 148 3.55 33.15 -9.92
CA ILE A 148 2.82 32.07 -9.27
C ILE A 148 2.18 32.65 -8.02
N ALA A 149 0.84 32.66 -7.97
CA ALA A 149 0.11 33.02 -6.77
C ALA A 149 -0.32 31.75 -6.06
N PHE A 150 0.12 31.57 -4.81
CA PHE A 150 -0.24 30.42 -3.98
C PHE A 150 -1.47 30.77 -3.17
N ILE A 151 -2.60 30.18 -3.57
CA ILE A 151 -3.91 30.43 -2.99
C ILE A 151 -4.18 29.41 -1.88
N ASP A 152 -4.68 29.90 -0.76
CA ASP A 152 -5.15 29.05 0.33
C ASP A 152 -6.63 28.68 0.11
N GLU A 153 -6.91 27.36 0.07
CA GLU A 153 -8.25 26.81 -0.13
C GLU A 153 -9.27 27.32 0.89
N SER A 154 -8.84 27.64 2.11
CA SER A 154 -9.73 28.14 3.17
C SER A 154 -10.28 29.55 2.91
N TYR A 155 -9.73 30.27 1.92
CA TYR A 155 -10.10 31.63 1.56
C TYR A 155 -10.67 31.76 0.13
N ALA A 156 -10.92 30.65 -0.56
CA ALA A 156 -11.57 30.70 -1.86
C ALA A 156 -13.02 31.20 -1.71
N MET A 157 -13.30 32.41 -2.20
CA MET A 157 -14.62 33.02 -2.02
C MET A 157 -15.70 32.21 -2.76
N SER A 158 -16.86 32.06 -2.10
CA SER A 158 -18.06 31.45 -2.69
C SER A 158 -18.49 32.24 -3.93
N GLY A 159 -18.06 31.78 -5.11
CA GLY A 159 -18.32 32.47 -6.37
C GLY A 159 -17.21 32.34 -7.42
N GLY A 160 -16.03 31.81 -7.08
CA GLY A 160 -15.00 31.39 -8.05
C GLY A 160 -14.24 32.51 -8.78
N GLU A 161 -14.64 33.77 -8.61
CA GLU A 161 -14.03 34.93 -9.29
C GLU A 161 -12.98 35.67 -8.43
N SER A 162 -12.87 35.34 -7.14
CA SER A 162 -11.94 36.00 -6.21
C SER A 162 -11.30 35.01 -5.23
N ALA A 163 -9.99 35.14 -5.01
CA ALA A 163 -9.20 34.32 -4.09
C ALA A 163 -8.19 35.17 -3.30
N ILE A 164 -7.65 34.62 -2.21
CA ILE A 164 -6.59 35.25 -1.42
C ILE A 164 -5.30 34.46 -1.61
N ALA A 165 -4.21 35.15 -1.98
CA ALA A 165 -2.88 34.53 -2.08
C ALA A 165 -2.05 34.83 -0.82
N ILE A 166 -1.48 33.78 -0.23
CA ILE A 166 -0.62 33.89 0.97
C ILE A 166 0.85 34.02 0.58
N LEU A 167 1.21 33.48 -0.59
CA LEU A 167 2.55 33.58 -1.16
C LEU A 167 2.47 34.02 -2.62
N VAL A 168 3.47 34.75 -3.07
CA VAL A 168 3.65 35.09 -4.48
C VAL A 168 5.10 34.85 -4.89
N GLU A 169 5.30 34.12 -5.99
CA GLU A 169 6.60 33.96 -6.64
C GLU A 169 6.61 34.76 -7.95
N PRO A 170 7.37 35.86 -8.01
CA PRO A 170 7.66 36.53 -9.26
C PRO A 170 8.55 35.66 -10.14
N LEU A 171 8.12 35.36 -11.36
CA LEU A 171 8.86 34.54 -12.30
C LEU A 171 9.71 35.40 -13.26
N PRO A 172 10.83 34.86 -13.76
CA PRO A 172 11.57 35.46 -14.87
C PRO A 172 10.70 35.63 -16.13
N ASP A 173 11.01 36.64 -16.95
CA ASP A 173 10.25 36.94 -18.17
C ASP A 173 10.28 35.79 -19.20
N ASP A 174 11.36 34.99 -19.20
CA ASP A 174 11.55 33.81 -20.05
C ASP A 174 10.87 32.54 -19.51
N ALA A 175 10.25 32.59 -18.33
CA ALA A 175 9.56 31.44 -17.75
C ALA A 175 8.45 30.90 -18.66
N VAL A 176 8.45 29.59 -18.92
CA VAL A 176 7.43 28.93 -19.73
C VAL A 176 6.21 28.64 -18.86
N LEU A 177 5.11 29.32 -19.14
CA LEU A 177 3.82 29.03 -18.49
C LEU A 177 3.08 27.94 -19.27
N GLY A 178 2.47 27.01 -18.53
CA GLY A 178 1.51 26.07 -19.09
C GLY A 178 0.22 26.76 -19.56
N PRO A 179 -0.76 26.01 -20.07
CA PRO A 179 -2.06 26.56 -20.41
C PRO A 179 -2.70 27.23 -19.19
N PRO A 180 -3.36 28.40 -19.35
CA PRO A 180 -4.00 29.09 -18.24
C PRO A 180 -5.08 28.21 -17.63
N LYS A 181 -5.02 28.04 -16.32
CA LYS A 181 -6.01 27.31 -15.53
C LYS A 181 -6.81 28.29 -14.68
N THR A 182 -8.08 27.98 -14.47
CA THR A 182 -8.93 28.68 -13.51
C THR A 182 -8.76 28.09 -12.10
N ILE A 183 -9.00 28.89 -11.06
CA ILE A 183 -9.07 28.44 -9.66
C ILE A 183 -10.00 27.24 -9.50
N ALA A 184 -11.17 27.24 -10.15
CA ALA A 184 -12.11 26.11 -10.08
C ALA A 184 -11.51 24.82 -10.67
N GLN A 185 -10.76 24.91 -11.78
CA GLN A 185 -10.05 23.77 -12.34
C GLN A 185 -8.94 23.28 -11.39
N LEU A 186 -8.15 24.20 -10.82
CA LEU A 186 -7.12 23.86 -9.84
C LEU A 186 -7.71 23.17 -8.60
N GLN A 187 -8.81 23.69 -8.05
CA GLN A 187 -9.55 23.08 -6.94
C GLN A 187 -10.04 21.67 -7.28
N SER A 188 -10.61 21.48 -8.48
CA SER A 188 -11.09 20.17 -8.92
C SER A 188 -9.95 19.16 -9.07
N GLN A 189 -8.80 19.62 -9.58
CA GLN A 189 -7.59 18.81 -9.72
C GLN A 189 -7.04 18.42 -8.34
N ASN A 190 -6.90 19.38 -7.42
CA ASN A 190 -6.41 19.15 -6.07
C ASN A 190 -7.35 18.23 -5.28
N SER A 191 -8.67 18.43 -5.38
CA SER A 191 -9.67 17.56 -4.75
C SER A 191 -9.58 16.12 -5.25
N ALA A 192 -9.40 15.94 -6.56
CA ALA A 192 -9.24 14.61 -7.15
C ALA A 192 -7.93 13.95 -6.72
N ALA A 193 -6.83 14.71 -6.67
CA ALA A 193 -5.53 14.22 -6.20
C ALA A 193 -5.61 13.78 -4.73
N ASN A 194 -6.20 14.61 -3.86
CA ASN A 194 -6.43 14.29 -2.44
C ASN A 194 -7.29 13.03 -2.26
N LEU A 195 -8.33 12.86 -3.06
CA LEU A 195 -9.18 11.67 -3.01
C LEU A 195 -8.44 10.39 -3.44
N LEU A 196 -7.53 10.50 -4.42
CA LEU A 196 -6.78 9.36 -4.97
C LEU A 196 -5.45 9.08 -4.28
N PHE A 197 -5.01 9.95 -3.37
CA PHE A 197 -3.72 9.85 -2.67
C PHE A 197 -3.53 8.48 -1.99
N PHE A 198 -4.35 8.17 -0.99
CA PHE A 198 -4.26 6.88 -0.28
C PHE A 198 -4.60 5.66 -1.14
N PRO A 199 -5.62 5.68 -2.02
CA PRO A 199 -5.88 4.59 -2.96
C PRO A 199 -4.67 4.19 -3.80
N ILE A 200 -3.97 5.16 -4.41
CA ILE A 200 -2.85 4.89 -5.30
C ILE A 200 -1.65 4.35 -4.51
N ILE A 201 -1.35 4.95 -3.35
CA ILE A 201 -0.30 4.44 -2.45
C ILE A 201 -0.57 3.00 -2.03
N ALA A 202 -1.79 2.72 -1.55
CA ALA A 202 -2.21 1.39 -1.12
C ALA A 202 -2.16 0.37 -2.27
N ALA A 203 -2.60 0.77 -3.47
CA ALA A 203 -2.57 -0.05 -4.67
C ALA A 203 -1.14 -0.44 -5.09
N CYS A 204 -0.22 0.53 -5.11
CA CYS A 204 1.17 0.27 -5.46
C CYS A 204 1.87 -0.61 -4.41
N ILE A 205 1.70 -0.32 -3.11
CA ILE A 205 2.25 -1.15 -2.03
C ILE A 205 1.70 -2.58 -2.13
N GLY A 206 0.38 -2.73 -2.26
CA GLY A 206 -0.27 -4.02 -2.42
C GLY A 206 0.19 -4.79 -3.67
N LEU A 207 0.38 -4.10 -4.79
CA LEU A 207 0.92 -4.68 -6.03
C LEU A 207 2.32 -5.26 -5.82
N GLY A 208 3.24 -4.44 -5.30
CA GLY A 208 4.64 -4.86 -5.13
C GLY A 208 4.78 -6.00 -4.14
N ILE A 209 4.17 -5.87 -2.97
CA ILE A 209 4.16 -6.89 -1.92
C ILE A 209 3.47 -8.17 -2.39
N GLY A 210 2.34 -8.08 -3.10
CA GLY A 210 1.65 -9.23 -3.66
C GLY A 210 2.44 -9.95 -4.75
N ALA A 211 3.18 -9.21 -5.58
CA ALA A 211 3.93 -9.77 -6.69
C ALA A 211 5.26 -10.42 -6.29
N VAL A 212 5.88 -9.99 -5.18
CA VAL A 212 7.27 -10.31 -4.82
C VAL A 212 7.57 -11.80 -4.77
N ASP A 213 6.69 -12.61 -4.17
CA ASP A 213 6.91 -14.05 -4.02
C ASP A 213 6.92 -14.74 -5.40
N GLY A 214 6.01 -14.33 -6.29
CA GLY A 214 6.02 -14.80 -7.67
C GLY A 214 7.26 -14.35 -8.45
N ILE A 215 7.76 -13.13 -8.22
CA ILE A 215 8.97 -12.62 -8.88
C ILE A 215 10.20 -13.40 -8.42
N VAL A 216 10.38 -13.51 -7.10
CA VAL A 216 11.53 -14.20 -6.47
C VAL A 216 11.56 -15.68 -6.87
N CYS A 217 10.41 -16.36 -6.87
CA CYS A 217 10.30 -17.75 -7.29
C CYS A 217 10.28 -17.95 -8.81
N ARG A 218 10.36 -16.88 -9.62
CA ARG A 218 10.27 -16.92 -11.09
C ARG A 218 8.97 -17.57 -11.59
N LEU A 219 7.87 -17.32 -10.88
CA LEU A 219 6.51 -17.77 -11.18
C LEU A 219 5.65 -16.57 -11.65
N PRO A 220 5.70 -16.20 -12.95
CA PRO A 220 5.08 -14.96 -13.44
C PRO A 220 3.56 -14.94 -13.26
N ARG A 221 2.89 -16.08 -13.43
CA ARG A 221 1.45 -16.19 -13.19
C ARG A 221 1.07 -15.89 -11.73
N ARG A 222 1.89 -16.36 -10.78
CA ARG A 222 1.68 -16.09 -9.35
C ARG A 222 1.94 -14.62 -9.03
N ALA A 223 3.02 -14.06 -9.56
CA ALA A 223 3.35 -12.64 -9.41
C ALA A 223 2.18 -11.76 -9.91
N LEU A 224 1.66 -12.06 -11.09
CA LEU A 224 0.56 -11.33 -11.69
C LEU A 224 -0.73 -11.46 -10.87
N LEU A 225 -1.14 -12.68 -10.49
CA LEU A 225 -2.38 -12.88 -9.76
C LEU A 225 -2.34 -12.27 -8.36
N CYS A 226 -1.28 -12.54 -7.59
CA CYS A 226 -1.14 -12.01 -6.24
C CYS A 226 -0.92 -10.49 -6.25
N GLY A 227 -0.13 -9.98 -7.21
CA GLY A 227 0.03 -8.54 -7.42
C GLY A 227 -1.28 -7.84 -7.77
N LEU A 228 -2.06 -8.38 -8.72
CA LEU A 228 -3.36 -7.79 -9.10
C LEU A 228 -4.37 -7.81 -7.96
N VAL A 229 -4.46 -8.89 -7.19
CA VAL A 229 -5.31 -8.93 -5.99
C VAL A 229 -4.83 -7.88 -4.98
N GLY A 230 -3.52 -7.77 -4.77
CA GLY A 230 -2.89 -6.73 -3.95
C GLY A 230 -3.27 -5.32 -4.38
N LEU A 231 -3.17 -5.03 -5.68
CA LEU A 231 -3.51 -3.75 -6.29
C LEU A 231 -4.98 -3.39 -6.07
N VAL A 232 -5.90 -4.31 -6.40
CA VAL A 232 -7.35 -4.05 -6.32
C VAL A 232 -7.79 -3.89 -4.87
N VAL A 233 -7.37 -4.79 -3.99
CA VAL A 233 -7.70 -4.71 -2.56
C VAL A 233 -7.08 -3.45 -1.95
N GLY A 234 -5.83 -3.15 -2.29
CA GLY A 234 -5.15 -1.93 -1.86
C GLY A 234 -5.88 -0.67 -2.32
N PHE A 235 -6.27 -0.58 -3.59
CA PHE A 235 -6.99 0.57 -4.12
C PHE A 235 -8.35 0.77 -3.43
N VAL A 236 -9.19 -0.26 -3.39
CA VAL A 236 -10.53 -0.19 -2.79
C VAL A 236 -10.44 0.06 -1.29
N GLY A 237 -9.54 -0.66 -0.61
CA GLY A 237 -9.29 -0.48 0.81
C GLY A 237 -8.75 0.92 1.13
N GLY A 238 -7.79 1.42 0.36
CA GLY A 238 -7.20 2.75 0.49
C GLY A 238 -8.21 3.87 0.23
N PHE A 239 -9.16 3.64 -0.67
CA PHE A 239 -10.27 4.58 -0.92
C PHE A 239 -11.21 4.67 0.27
N VAL A 240 -11.69 3.51 0.76
CA VAL A 240 -12.61 3.48 1.90
C VAL A 240 -11.93 4.01 3.17
N SER A 241 -10.73 3.51 3.48
CA SER A 241 -9.96 3.94 4.65
C SER A 241 -9.48 5.39 4.55
N GLY A 242 -9.16 5.88 3.35
CA GLY A 242 -8.82 7.28 3.11
C GLY A 242 -10.00 8.23 3.36
N ILE A 243 -11.23 7.86 2.99
CA ILE A 243 -12.43 8.64 3.34
C ILE A 243 -12.60 8.70 4.86
N VAL A 244 -12.52 7.55 5.54
CA VAL A 244 -12.63 7.47 7.00
C VAL A 244 -11.54 8.30 7.69
N ALA A 245 -10.31 8.22 7.20
CA ALA A 245 -9.17 9.01 7.68
C ALA A 245 -9.42 10.51 7.53
N ASN A 246 -9.93 10.97 6.38
CA ASN A 246 -10.25 12.38 6.16
C ASN A 246 -11.37 12.88 7.08
N ILE A 247 -12.42 12.06 7.31
CA ILE A 247 -13.50 12.38 8.25
C ILE A 247 -12.94 12.53 9.67
N ALA A 248 -12.01 11.66 10.08
CA ALA A 248 -11.37 11.76 11.40
C ALA A 248 -10.41 12.96 11.49
N TYR A 249 -9.69 13.26 10.41
CA TYR A 249 -8.68 14.31 10.36
C TYR A 249 -9.27 15.72 10.38
N GLY A 250 -10.33 15.96 9.60
CA GLY A 250 -10.89 17.30 9.38
C GLY A 250 -11.18 18.09 10.66
N PRO A 251 -11.96 17.54 11.61
CA PRO A 251 -12.27 18.23 12.87
C PRO A 251 -11.02 18.50 13.73
N ILE A 252 -10.07 17.56 13.76
CA ILE A 252 -8.84 17.68 14.55
C ILE A 252 -7.95 18.77 13.95
N SER A 253 -7.78 18.78 12.63
CA SER A 253 -6.96 19.77 11.94
C SER A 253 -7.57 21.17 12.04
N MET A 254 -8.90 21.29 11.96
CA MET A 254 -9.58 22.56 12.18
C MET A 254 -9.29 23.12 13.58
N PHE A 255 -9.47 22.30 14.62
CA PHE A 255 -9.18 22.74 15.99
C PHE A 255 -7.69 23.03 16.23
N ALA A 256 -6.80 22.23 15.63
CA ALA A 256 -5.37 22.46 15.67
C ALA A 256 -4.98 23.81 15.03
N SER A 257 -5.55 24.13 13.87
CA SER A 257 -5.32 25.39 13.15
C SER A 257 -5.78 26.61 13.96
N GLU A 258 -6.94 26.53 14.62
CA GLU A 258 -7.44 27.60 15.50
C GLU A 258 -6.46 27.88 16.66
N LYS A 259 -5.92 26.83 17.27
CA LYS A 259 -4.94 26.96 18.35
C LYS A 259 -3.59 27.49 17.84
N MET A 260 -3.15 27.09 16.65
CA MET A 260 -1.95 27.66 16.02
C MET A 260 -2.10 29.16 15.74
N ALA A 261 -3.25 29.59 15.20
CA ALA A 261 -3.52 30.99 14.92
C ALA A 261 -3.52 31.87 16.18
N SER A 262 -3.88 31.32 17.35
CA SER A 262 -3.92 32.07 18.61
C SER A 262 -2.55 32.45 19.20
N GLY A 263 -1.45 31.94 18.64
CA GLY A 263 -0.08 32.30 19.04
C GLY A 263 0.35 31.83 20.44
N GLY A 264 1.61 32.10 20.80
CA GLY A 264 2.18 31.78 22.11
C GLY A 264 2.17 30.28 22.44
N VAL A 265 1.87 29.92 23.70
CA VAL A 265 1.82 28.51 24.17
C VAL A 265 0.76 27.69 23.41
N ASN A 266 -0.33 28.34 23.01
CA ASN A 266 -1.40 27.67 22.26
C ASN A 266 -0.94 27.20 20.88
N ALA A 267 0.06 27.86 20.28
CA ALA A 267 0.61 27.44 19.00
C ALA A 267 1.34 26.09 19.09
N GLY A 268 2.08 25.87 20.19
CA GLY A 268 2.70 24.56 20.45
C GLY A 268 1.66 23.45 20.67
N VAL A 269 0.57 23.76 21.37
CA VAL A 269 -0.55 22.83 21.56
C VAL A 269 -1.24 22.51 20.23
N GLY A 270 -1.47 23.53 19.39
CA GLY A 270 -2.02 23.37 18.05
C GLY A 270 -1.14 22.48 17.18
N PHE A 271 0.18 22.71 17.16
CA PHE A 271 1.13 21.86 16.45
C PHE A 271 1.07 20.40 16.92
N GLY A 272 1.03 20.17 18.24
CA GLY A 272 0.87 18.82 18.80
C GLY A 272 -0.43 18.15 18.37
N LEU A 273 -1.55 18.87 18.39
CA LEU A 273 -2.85 18.37 17.93
C LEU A 273 -2.84 18.03 16.42
N GLN A 274 -2.18 18.83 15.60
CA GLN A 274 -2.02 18.57 14.17
C GLN A 274 -1.25 17.27 13.93
N MET A 275 -0.12 17.09 14.63
CA MET A 275 0.69 15.89 14.54
C MET A 275 -0.09 14.64 14.99
N MET A 276 -0.84 14.74 16.08
CA MET A 276 -1.71 13.65 16.56
C MET A 276 -2.84 13.33 15.58
N GLY A 277 -3.49 14.36 15.03
CA GLY A 277 -4.53 14.20 14.02
C GLY A 277 -4.00 13.48 12.78
N ARG A 278 -2.82 13.88 12.30
CA ARG A 278 -2.17 13.28 11.13
C ARG A 278 -1.75 11.84 11.40
N MET A 279 -1.14 11.57 12.56
CA MET A 279 -0.79 10.23 13.02
C MET A 279 -2.01 9.30 12.98
N LEU A 280 -3.12 9.69 13.61
CA LEU A 280 -4.35 8.88 13.63
C LEU A 280 -4.94 8.67 12.23
N ALA A 281 -5.04 9.74 11.44
CA ALA A 281 -5.58 9.66 10.08
C ALA A 281 -4.77 8.73 9.19
N TRP A 282 -3.44 8.83 9.23
CA TRP A 282 -2.56 7.99 8.42
C TRP A 282 -2.53 6.55 8.93
N GLY A 283 -2.65 6.32 10.23
CA GLY A 283 -2.86 4.98 10.80
C GLY A 283 -4.13 4.31 10.27
N LEU A 284 -5.23 5.07 10.18
CA LEU A 284 -6.48 4.58 9.58
C LEU A 284 -6.33 4.30 8.09
N ALA A 285 -5.72 5.22 7.34
CA ALA A 285 -5.52 5.06 5.89
C ALA A 285 -4.57 3.89 5.55
N GLY A 286 -3.55 3.64 6.38
CA GLY A 286 -2.57 2.59 6.17
C GLY A 286 -3.12 1.18 6.36
N MET A 287 -4.22 1.00 7.10
CA MET A 287 -4.68 -0.30 7.59
C MET A 287 -4.98 -1.35 6.50
N THR A 288 -5.26 -0.91 5.28
CA THR A 288 -5.65 -1.80 4.17
C THR A 288 -4.50 -2.14 3.21
N MET A 289 -3.37 -1.44 3.31
CA MET A 289 -2.27 -1.50 2.33
C MET A 289 -1.58 -2.87 2.26
N GLY A 290 -1.58 -3.63 3.36
CA GLY A 290 -0.99 -4.98 3.43
C GLY A 290 -1.99 -6.14 3.35
N VAL A 291 -3.30 -5.88 3.28
CA VAL A 291 -4.34 -6.93 3.38
C VAL A 291 -4.41 -7.81 2.13
N GLY A 292 -4.13 -7.24 0.96
CA GLY A 292 -4.32 -7.90 -0.33
C GLY A 292 -3.52 -9.19 -0.51
N GLN A 293 -2.27 -9.24 -0.04
CA GLN A 293 -1.46 -10.47 -0.12
C GLN A 293 -2.06 -11.61 0.70
N GLY A 294 -2.54 -11.32 1.90
CA GLY A 294 -3.18 -12.31 2.75
C GLY A 294 -4.47 -12.86 2.14
N LEU A 295 -5.26 -12.02 1.48
CA LEU A 295 -6.44 -12.47 0.73
C LEU A 295 -6.06 -13.32 -0.49
N ALA A 296 -5.05 -12.91 -1.25
CA ALA A 296 -4.56 -13.65 -2.42
C ALA A 296 -4.08 -15.06 -2.04
N LEU A 297 -3.39 -15.19 -0.91
CA LEU A 297 -2.86 -16.45 -0.40
C LEU A 297 -3.81 -17.19 0.56
N ARG A 298 -4.99 -16.62 0.85
CA ARG A 298 -5.97 -17.14 1.81
C ARG A 298 -5.37 -17.42 3.20
N SER A 299 -4.57 -16.46 3.68
CA SER A 299 -3.94 -16.52 5.00
C SER A 299 -4.41 -15.38 5.88
N THR A 300 -5.12 -15.72 6.94
CA THR A 300 -5.60 -14.79 7.97
C THR A 300 -4.44 -14.12 8.71
N ARG A 301 -3.33 -14.82 8.91
CA ARG A 301 -2.12 -14.23 9.51
C ARG A 301 -1.54 -13.13 8.64
N LEU A 302 -1.36 -13.39 7.34
CA LEU A 302 -0.87 -12.36 6.42
C LEU A 302 -1.83 -11.16 6.35
N VAL A 303 -3.15 -11.39 6.41
CA VAL A 303 -4.14 -10.31 6.52
C VAL A 303 -3.91 -9.48 7.79
N THR A 304 -3.84 -10.12 8.96
CA THR A 304 -3.71 -9.43 10.25
C THR A 304 -2.40 -8.65 10.35
N TYR A 305 -1.28 -9.22 9.93
CA TYR A 305 0.01 -8.56 10.04
C TYR A 305 0.24 -7.54 8.94
N GLY A 306 -0.31 -7.75 7.74
CA GLY A 306 -0.38 -6.70 6.72
C GLY A 306 -1.20 -5.50 7.20
N PHE A 307 -2.32 -5.75 7.88
CA PHE A 307 -3.11 -4.72 8.55
C PHE A 307 -2.31 -3.99 9.63
N VAL A 308 -1.67 -4.73 10.55
CA VAL A 308 -0.85 -4.14 11.62
C VAL A 308 0.33 -3.34 11.07
N GLY A 309 1.01 -3.86 10.05
CA GLY A 309 2.12 -3.16 9.38
C GLY A 309 1.67 -1.87 8.71
N GLY A 310 0.51 -1.88 8.07
CA GLY A 310 -0.12 -0.69 7.51
C GLY A 310 -0.48 0.34 8.57
N VAL A 311 -1.11 -0.07 9.68
CA VAL A 311 -1.44 0.84 10.80
C VAL A 311 -0.18 1.43 11.41
N VAL A 312 0.80 0.60 11.79
CA VAL A 312 2.06 1.06 12.41
C VAL A 312 2.81 1.98 11.46
N GLY A 313 2.92 1.60 10.18
CA GLY A 313 3.52 2.42 9.15
C GLY A 313 2.83 3.77 9.00
N GLY A 314 1.49 3.78 8.98
CA GLY A 314 0.66 4.98 8.92
C GLY A 314 0.86 5.91 10.12
N LEU A 315 0.85 5.36 11.35
CA LEU A 315 1.09 6.12 12.57
C LEU A 315 2.49 6.77 12.55
N LEU A 316 3.53 6.01 12.20
CA LEU A 316 4.89 6.52 12.13
C LEU A 316 5.06 7.56 11.01
N GLY A 317 4.51 7.29 9.82
CA GLY A 317 4.54 8.23 8.70
C GLY A 317 3.85 9.55 9.05
N GLY A 318 2.66 9.50 9.64
CA GLY A 318 1.94 10.70 10.08
C GLY A 318 2.65 11.46 11.20
N MET A 319 3.27 10.75 12.16
CA MET A 319 4.01 11.35 13.27
C MET A 319 5.25 12.13 12.80
N PHE A 320 6.00 11.60 11.83
CA PHE A 320 7.24 12.24 11.37
C PHE A 320 7.02 13.30 10.29
N PHE A 321 5.84 13.40 9.70
CA PHE A 321 5.56 14.32 8.61
C PHE A 321 5.86 15.79 8.96
N ASP A 322 5.25 16.30 10.04
CA ASP A 322 5.37 17.70 10.44
C ASP A 322 6.79 18.03 10.98
N PRO A 323 7.44 17.18 11.81
CA PRO A 323 8.84 17.36 12.21
C PRO A 323 9.83 17.38 11.05
N ILE A 324 9.67 16.51 10.03
CA ILE A 324 10.55 16.51 8.86
C ILE A 324 10.44 17.85 8.11
N SER A 325 9.22 18.38 7.93
CA SER A 325 9.02 19.65 7.23
C SER A 325 9.68 20.81 7.98
N THR A 326 9.52 20.86 9.30
CA THR A 326 9.91 22.02 10.11
C THR A 326 11.37 21.99 10.57
N MET A 327 11.88 20.81 10.94
CA MET A 327 13.23 20.67 11.51
C MET A 327 14.29 20.36 10.45
N LEU A 328 13.97 19.57 9.43
CA LEU A 328 14.95 19.14 8.43
C LEU A 328 15.06 20.14 7.27
N LEU A 329 13.91 20.62 6.78
CA LEU A 329 13.87 21.56 5.66
C LEU A 329 13.94 23.00 6.20
N GLY A 330 13.20 23.31 7.26
CA GLY A 330 13.17 24.64 7.88
C GLY A 330 11.86 25.36 7.58
N HIS A 331 11.51 26.35 8.40
CA HIS A 331 10.17 26.96 8.42
C HIS A 331 9.81 27.74 7.15
N ASP A 332 10.80 28.06 6.32
CA ASP A 332 10.60 28.84 5.09
C ASP A 332 10.44 27.98 3.83
N HIS A 333 10.57 26.65 3.92
CA HIS A 333 10.34 25.78 2.77
C HIS A 333 8.86 25.74 2.39
N VAL A 334 8.60 26.01 1.11
CA VAL A 334 7.26 25.99 0.53
C VAL A 334 7.06 24.61 -0.08
N GLY A 335 6.32 23.75 0.63
CA GLY A 335 5.96 22.40 0.18
C GLY A 335 6.20 21.30 1.21
N GLY A 336 5.46 20.20 1.06
CA GLY A 336 5.50 18.98 1.87
C GLY A 336 5.96 17.75 1.10
N ASP A 337 6.53 17.92 -0.09
CA ASP A 337 6.98 16.86 -1.02
C ASP A 337 7.93 15.84 -0.37
N VAL A 338 9.00 16.31 0.28
CA VAL A 338 9.99 15.44 0.95
C VAL A 338 9.38 14.76 2.18
N SER A 339 8.56 15.48 2.95
CA SER A 339 7.83 14.89 4.07
C SER A 339 6.88 13.79 3.60
N ARG A 340 6.14 14.02 2.51
CA ARG A 340 5.27 13.02 1.87
C ARG A 340 6.07 11.80 1.45
N LEU A 341 7.19 11.98 0.73
CA LEU A 341 8.08 10.91 0.29
C LEU A 341 8.58 10.03 1.45
N VAL A 342 9.14 10.64 2.49
CA VAL A 342 9.69 9.89 3.63
C VAL A 342 8.57 9.17 4.37
N ALA A 343 7.45 9.85 4.61
CA ALA A 343 6.35 9.29 5.38
C ALA A 343 5.70 8.10 4.67
N ILE A 344 5.43 8.17 3.37
CA ILE A 344 4.85 7.04 2.61
C ILE A 344 5.86 5.90 2.41
N ALA A 345 7.15 6.20 2.27
CA ALA A 345 8.20 5.17 2.25
C ALA A 345 8.24 4.38 3.56
N ILE A 346 8.10 5.05 4.72
CA ILE A 346 7.96 4.40 6.03
C ILE A 346 6.73 3.49 6.06
N ILE A 347 5.58 3.94 5.54
CA ILE A 347 4.37 3.10 5.47
C ILE A 347 4.63 1.82 4.67
N GLY A 348 5.21 1.96 3.47
CA GLY A 348 5.55 0.83 2.61
C GLY A 348 6.52 -0.14 3.28
N ALA A 349 7.58 0.38 3.90
CA ALA A 349 8.58 -0.40 4.62
C ALA A 349 7.98 -1.18 5.79
N CYS A 350 7.19 -0.52 6.64
CA CYS A 350 6.52 -1.16 7.78
C CYS A 350 5.51 -2.23 7.33
N THR A 351 4.74 -1.95 6.28
CA THR A 351 3.77 -2.89 5.72
C THR A 351 4.46 -4.15 5.22
N GLY A 352 5.48 -4.01 4.37
CA GLY A 352 6.26 -5.14 3.87
C GLY A 352 7.03 -5.87 4.98
N GLY A 353 7.64 -5.12 5.89
CA GLY A 353 8.38 -5.67 7.03
C GLY A 353 7.51 -6.55 7.93
N MET A 354 6.29 -6.10 8.29
CA MET A 354 5.41 -6.90 9.15
C MET A 354 4.87 -8.15 8.47
N ILE A 355 4.61 -8.11 7.17
CA ILE A 355 4.29 -9.31 6.38
C ILE A 355 5.49 -10.26 6.39
N GLY A 356 6.70 -9.72 6.21
CA GLY A 356 7.94 -10.48 6.33
C GLY A 356 8.15 -11.11 7.70
N VAL A 357 7.74 -10.44 8.77
CA VAL A 357 7.76 -10.99 10.13
C VAL A 357 6.81 -12.17 10.26
N VAL A 358 5.65 -12.20 9.57
CA VAL A 358 4.81 -13.40 9.52
C VAL A 358 5.57 -14.56 8.91
N GLU A 359 6.36 -14.33 7.87
CA GLU A 359 7.17 -15.38 7.26
C GLU A 359 8.30 -15.85 8.20
N LEU A 360 8.81 -14.96 9.05
CA LEU A 360 9.78 -15.32 10.10
C LEU A 360 9.14 -16.13 11.24
N LEU A 361 7.91 -15.77 11.61
CA LEU A 361 7.07 -16.39 12.64
C LEU A 361 6.24 -17.56 12.08
N ALA A 362 6.30 -17.81 10.77
CA ALA A 362 5.60 -18.89 10.13
C ALA A 362 6.14 -20.18 10.74
N ARG A 363 5.22 -20.98 11.27
CA ARG A 363 5.58 -22.24 11.89
C ARG A 363 6.08 -23.14 10.78
N ASP A 364 7.35 -23.50 10.84
CA ASP A 364 7.94 -24.52 9.99
C ASP A 364 7.27 -25.85 10.38
N ALA A 365 6.09 -26.14 9.82
CA ALA A 365 5.45 -27.43 9.92
C ALA A 365 5.42 -28.09 8.54
N TRP A 366 5.82 -29.34 8.47
CA TRP A 366 5.87 -30.10 7.23
C TRP A 366 5.47 -31.55 7.46
N LEU A 367 4.91 -32.17 6.44
CA LEU A 367 4.71 -33.61 6.39
C LEU A 367 5.89 -34.23 5.67
N ARG A 368 6.63 -35.11 6.33
CA ARG A 368 7.67 -35.91 5.70
C ARG A 368 7.09 -37.26 5.31
N MET A 369 7.09 -37.60 4.02
CA MET A 369 6.58 -38.90 3.58
C MET A 369 7.55 -40.02 3.99
N ILE A 370 7.08 -40.96 4.79
CA ILE A 370 7.85 -42.13 5.25
C ILE A 370 7.58 -43.34 4.37
N HIS A 371 6.35 -43.50 3.91
CA HIS A 371 5.94 -44.58 3.02
C HIS A 371 5.04 -44.03 1.90
N GLY A 372 5.29 -44.46 0.67
CA GLY A 372 4.58 -44.01 -0.53
C GLY A 372 5.53 -43.69 -1.68
N PRO A 373 4.99 -43.27 -2.83
CA PRO A 373 5.77 -43.06 -4.05
C PRO A 373 6.89 -42.02 -3.91
N LEU A 374 6.74 -41.07 -2.98
CA LEU A 374 7.65 -39.93 -2.78
C LEU A 374 8.37 -40.01 -1.42
N LYS A 375 8.72 -41.22 -0.98
CA LYS A 375 9.41 -41.45 0.30
C LYS A 375 10.62 -40.52 0.48
N GLY A 376 10.73 -39.95 1.67
CA GLY A 376 11.77 -39.00 2.06
C GLY A 376 11.42 -37.54 1.76
N LYS A 377 10.46 -37.28 0.87
CA LYS A 377 10.07 -35.92 0.50
C LYS A 377 9.30 -35.22 1.62
N GLU A 378 9.57 -33.92 1.77
CA GLU A 378 8.90 -33.03 2.72
C GLU A 378 7.89 -32.14 1.99
N PHE A 379 6.72 -31.97 2.60
CA PHE A 379 5.62 -31.14 2.10
C PHE A 379 5.31 -30.07 3.15
N LEU A 380 5.62 -28.82 2.84
CA LEU A 380 5.40 -27.69 3.74
C LEU A 380 3.89 -27.44 3.95
N LEU A 381 3.50 -27.09 5.17
CA LEU A 381 2.15 -26.65 5.50
C LEU A 381 2.09 -25.12 5.53
N TYR A 382 1.65 -24.53 4.42
CA TYR A 382 1.79 -23.08 4.17
C TYR A 382 0.45 -22.32 4.06
N LYS A 383 -0.69 -23.02 3.96
CA LYS A 383 -2.03 -22.41 3.96
C LYS A 383 -2.72 -22.66 5.30
N ASP A 384 -3.63 -21.76 5.67
CA ASP A 384 -4.50 -21.97 6.85
C ASP A 384 -5.38 -23.21 6.69
N VAL A 385 -5.73 -23.56 5.44
CA VAL A 385 -6.44 -24.79 5.08
C VAL A 385 -5.78 -25.41 3.85
N MET A 386 -5.36 -26.66 3.98
CA MET A 386 -4.81 -27.48 2.88
C MET A 386 -5.69 -28.69 2.64
N ASN A 387 -6.08 -28.92 1.39
CA ASN A 387 -6.80 -30.11 0.95
C ASN A 387 -5.80 -31.22 0.60
N VAL A 388 -6.09 -32.42 1.09
CA VAL A 388 -5.33 -33.64 0.80
C VAL A 388 -6.24 -34.59 0.02
N GLY A 389 -5.77 -35.15 -1.09
CA GLY A 389 -6.55 -36.15 -1.83
C GLY A 389 -5.94 -36.55 -3.17
N SER A 390 -6.66 -37.39 -3.91
CA SER A 390 -6.26 -37.90 -5.23
C SER A 390 -6.67 -37.00 -6.39
N SER A 391 -7.30 -35.85 -6.12
CA SER A 391 -7.50 -34.83 -7.14
C SER A 391 -6.20 -34.07 -7.40
N PRO A 392 -5.83 -33.82 -8.66
CA PRO A 392 -4.74 -32.90 -9.00
C PRO A 392 -5.00 -31.44 -8.58
N LYS A 393 -6.21 -31.12 -8.09
CA LYS A 393 -6.56 -29.81 -7.50
C LYS A 393 -6.30 -29.73 -5.99
N SER A 394 -5.90 -30.84 -5.36
CA SER A 394 -5.57 -30.87 -3.93
C SER A 394 -4.21 -30.23 -3.66
N ASP A 395 -4.10 -29.51 -2.55
CA ASP A 395 -2.84 -28.87 -2.12
C ASP A 395 -1.76 -29.90 -1.81
N LEU A 396 -2.15 -31.05 -1.24
CA LEU A 396 -1.33 -32.27 -1.15
C LEU A 396 -1.94 -33.36 -2.04
N TYR A 397 -1.37 -33.51 -3.24
CA TYR A 397 -1.83 -34.47 -4.23
C TYR A 397 -1.23 -35.86 -4.02
N LEU A 398 -2.09 -36.82 -3.63
CA LEU A 398 -1.75 -38.23 -3.47
C LEU A 398 -2.23 -39.01 -4.70
N PHE A 399 -1.33 -39.23 -5.66
CA PHE A 399 -1.68 -39.88 -6.93
C PHE A 399 -1.68 -41.41 -6.84
N ASN A 400 -2.48 -42.04 -7.70
CA ASN A 400 -2.48 -43.49 -7.94
C ASN A 400 -2.71 -44.35 -6.69
N ASP A 401 -3.49 -43.84 -5.73
CA ASP A 401 -3.96 -44.60 -4.57
C ASP A 401 -5.49 -44.69 -4.59
N PRO A 402 -6.08 -45.84 -4.95
CA PRO A 402 -7.53 -46.00 -5.04
C PRO A 402 -8.24 -45.89 -3.70
N ARG A 403 -7.51 -45.96 -2.57
CA ARG A 403 -8.08 -45.75 -1.23
C ARG A 403 -8.22 -44.27 -0.88
N VAL A 404 -7.62 -43.37 -1.65
CA VAL A 404 -7.66 -41.93 -1.42
C VAL A 404 -8.72 -41.29 -2.30
N ALA A 405 -9.71 -40.66 -1.65
CA ALA A 405 -10.77 -39.92 -2.33
C ALA A 405 -10.22 -38.64 -3.00
N PRO A 406 -10.88 -38.10 -4.04
CA PRO A 406 -10.44 -36.87 -4.71
C PRO A 406 -10.21 -35.70 -3.73
N GLN A 407 -11.10 -35.55 -2.75
CA GLN A 407 -10.95 -34.67 -1.59
C GLN A 407 -11.10 -35.54 -0.32
N HIS A 408 -9.98 -35.99 0.24
CA HIS A 408 -9.99 -37.00 1.29
C HIS A 408 -9.92 -36.41 2.70
N ALA A 409 -9.01 -35.46 2.92
CA ALA A 409 -8.83 -34.83 4.22
C ALA A 409 -8.50 -33.34 4.07
N LEU A 410 -8.66 -32.59 5.16
CA LEU A 410 -8.28 -31.20 5.27
C LEU A 410 -7.31 -31.06 6.45
N ILE A 411 -6.21 -30.38 6.24
CA ILE A 411 -5.32 -29.94 7.31
C ILE A 411 -5.61 -28.46 7.55
N ARG A 412 -5.88 -28.10 8.80
CA ARG A 412 -6.29 -26.76 9.22
C ARG A 412 -5.34 -26.25 10.29
N THR A 413 -4.97 -24.97 10.22
CA THR A 413 -4.31 -24.31 11.34
C THR A 413 -5.34 -23.98 12.41
N VAL A 414 -5.16 -24.48 13.64
CA VAL A 414 -6.06 -24.23 14.78
C VAL A 414 -5.27 -23.64 15.94
N GLY A 415 -5.41 -22.33 16.14
CA GLY A 415 -4.68 -21.56 17.14
C GLY A 415 -3.16 -21.77 17.03
N GLU A 416 -2.59 -22.47 18.02
CA GLU A 416 -1.16 -22.76 18.12
C GLU A 416 -0.68 -24.02 17.35
N GLY A 417 -1.60 -24.86 16.86
CA GLY A 417 -1.25 -26.13 16.22
C GLY A 417 -1.92 -26.36 14.87
N TYR A 418 -1.86 -27.62 14.43
CA TYR A 418 -2.51 -28.10 13.22
C TYR A 418 -3.52 -29.17 13.61
N GLU A 419 -4.59 -29.28 12.85
CA GLU A 419 -5.60 -30.33 12.96
C GLU A 419 -5.81 -30.95 11.59
N ILE A 420 -5.95 -32.26 11.53
CA ILE A 420 -6.38 -32.98 10.33
C ILE A 420 -7.80 -33.48 10.53
N GLU A 421 -8.62 -33.37 9.50
CA GLU A 421 -10.00 -33.84 9.46
C GLU A 421 -10.25 -34.59 8.16
N ALA A 422 -10.75 -35.83 8.23
CA ALA A 422 -11.21 -36.55 7.06
C ALA A 422 -12.57 -36.01 6.60
N ARG A 423 -12.82 -35.98 5.29
CA ARG A 423 -14.09 -35.47 4.76
C ARG A 423 -15.22 -36.46 5.04
N GLN A 424 -16.44 -35.94 5.17
CA GLN A 424 -17.62 -36.79 5.28
C GLN A 424 -17.73 -37.74 4.09
N GLY A 425 -17.98 -39.02 4.37
CA GLY A 425 -18.09 -40.08 3.35
C GLY A 425 -16.74 -40.64 2.87
N THR A 426 -15.61 -40.21 3.44
CA THR A 426 -14.30 -40.83 3.16
C THR A 426 -13.87 -41.75 4.30
N GLN A 427 -12.88 -42.61 4.02
CA GLN A 427 -12.22 -43.36 5.10
C GLN A 427 -11.57 -42.36 6.08
N PRO A 428 -11.60 -42.65 7.40
CA PRO A 428 -10.91 -41.81 8.38
C PRO A 428 -9.39 -41.83 8.16
N VAL A 429 -8.71 -40.80 8.65
CA VAL A 429 -7.24 -40.76 8.67
C VAL A 429 -6.74 -41.54 9.88
N ILE A 430 -5.65 -42.28 9.72
CA ILE A 430 -5.05 -43.05 10.82
C ILE A 430 -3.93 -42.21 11.42
N ILE A 431 -4.00 -41.92 12.72
CA ILE A 431 -3.00 -41.16 13.47
C ILE A 431 -2.39 -42.06 14.53
N ASN A 432 -1.08 -42.29 14.46
CA ASN A 432 -0.35 -43.19 15.37
C ASN A 432 -1.04 -44.57 15.51
N GLY A 433 -1.53 -45.12 14.40
CA GLY A 433 -2.22 -46.42 14.34
C GLY A 433 -3.72 -46.38 14.68
N SER A 434 -4.27 -45.25 15.13
CA SER A 434 -5.69 -45.13 15.50
C SER A 434 -6.49 -44.38 14.44
N SER A 435 -7.62 -44.95 14.01
CA SER A 435 -8.55 -44.35 13.05
C SER A 435 -9.29 -43.16 13.66
N GLN A 436 -9.12 -41.97 13.08
CA GLN A 436 -9.63 -40.71 13.61
C GLN A 436 -10.34 -39.91 12.51
N GLN A 437 -11.54 -39.40 12.79
CA GLN A 437 -12.21 -38.47 11.87
C GLN A 437 -11.60 -37.07 11.94
N ARG A 438 -11.15 -36.66 13.13
CA ARG A 438 -10.52 -35.36 13.37
C ARG A 438 -9.48 -35.53 14.48
N ALA A 439 -8.29 -34.98 14.30
CA ALA A 439 -7.21 -35.07 15.28
C ALA A 439 -6.27 -33.87 15.22
N ARG A 440 -5.89 -33.35 16.39
CA ARG A 440 -4.85 -32.33 16.52
C ARG A 440 -3.47 -32.96 16.37
N LEU A 441 -2.68 -32.44 15.46
CA LEU A 441 -1.34 -32.93 15.12
C LEU A 441 -0.30 -32.40 16.10
N ARG A 442 0.60 -33.29 16.51
CA ARG A 442 1.76 -33.03 17.36
C ARG A 442 3.03 -33.43 16.63
N HIS A 443 4.12 -32.72 16.91
CA HIS A 443 5.44 -33.04 16.36
C HIS A 443 5.77 -34.53 16.59
N GLY A 444 6.07 -35.24 15.51
CA GLY A 444 6.38 -36.67 15.51
C GLY A 444 5.20 -37.58 15.17
N ASP A 445 3.95 -37.08 15.08
CA ASP A 445 2.79 -37.92 14.77
C ASP A 445 2.92 -38.58 13.40
N GLU A 446 2.60 -39.88 13.36
CA GLU A 446 2.49 -40.64 12.12
C GLU A 446 1.06 -40.56 11.58
N ILE A 447 0.91 -40.10 10.35
CA ILE A 447 -0.37 -39.89 9.67
C ILE A 447 -0.42 -40.80 8.45
N THR A 448 -1.41 -41.69 8.42
CA THR A 448 -1.63 -42.60 7.29
C THR A 448 -2.93 -42.23 6.57
N ILE A 449 -2.82 -42.04 5.26
CA ILE A 449 -3.91 -41.70 4.34
C ILE A 449 -3.82 -42.67 3.16
N GLY A 450 -4.80 -43.57 3.04
CA GLY A 450 -4.72 -44.68 2.08
C GLY A 450 -3.53 -45.58 2.36
N GLY A 451 -2.60 -45.67 1.43
CA GLY A 451 -1.32 -46.38 1.55
C GLY A 451 -0.10 -45.48 1.81
N THR A 452 -0.31 -44.18 1.96
CA THR A 452 0.76 -43.21 2.16
C THR A 452 0.88 -42.87 3.64
N VAL A 453 2.10 -42.90 4.16
CA VAL A 453 2.42 -42.61 5.56
C VAL A 453 3.31 -41.38 5.63
N PHE A 454 2.96 -40.44 6.50
CA PHE A 454 3.70 -39.21 6.77
C PHE A 454 4.09 -39.14 8.23
N THR A 455 5.21 -38.49 8.53
CA THR A 455 5.48 -37.96 9.87
C THR A 455 5.23 -36.46 9.85
N PHE A 456 4.40 -35.98 10.76
CA PHE A 456 4.23 -34.56 11.00
C PHE A 456 5.43 -34.01 11.77
N GLN A 457 6.09 -33.03 11.18
CA GLN A 457 7.21 -32.33 11.77
C GLN A 457 6.79 -30.89 11.98
N MET A 458 7.22 -30.34 13.10
CA MET A 458 7.01 -28.95 13.47
C MET A 458 8.27 -28.47 14.17
N ARG A 459 8.88 -27.40 13.69
CA ARG A 459 10.03 -26.81 14.37
C ARG A 459 9.58 -26.33 15.74
N LYS A 460 10.19 -26.87 16.80
CA LYS A 460 10.00 -26.35 18.15
C LYS A 460 10.39 -24.88 18.15
N SER A 461 9.47 -24.03 18.59
CA SER A 461 9.75 -22.63 18.88
C SER A 461 10.80 -22.50 19.96
#